data_AF-A0A627B7S0-F1
#
_entry.id   AF-A0A627B7S0-F1
#
_cell.length_a   1.000
_cell.length_b   1.000
_cell.length_c   1.000
_cell.angle_alpha   90.00
_cell.angle_beta   90.00
_cell.angle_gamma   90.00
#
_symmetry.space_group_name_H-M   'P 1'
#
loop_
_entity.id
_entity.type
_entity.pdbx_description
1 polymer ?
#
loop_
_entity_poly.entity_id
_entity_poly.type
_entity_poly.pdbx_seq_one_letter_code
_entity_poly.pdbx_strand_id
1 'polypeptide(L)'
;MTGYELRLWRKGLGWSRDRAAEELGVCLRSYKAYENADLIKRNIALATVSLTLRNLLPEFGRKRMSGEKMRQLLDVMIRDATHNA
;
A
#
# COMPACT_ATOMS: atom_id res chain seq x y z
N MET A 1 -7.76 6.44 0.67
CA MET A 1 -7.08 6.00 -0.55
C MET A 1 -7.99 5.93 -1.80
N THR A 2 -7.63 6.63 -2.88
CA THR A 2 -8.26 6.66 -4.22
C THR A 2 -7.57 5.68 -5.18
N GLY A 3 -8.15 5.42 -6.35
CA GLY A 3 -7.53 4.60 -7.39
C GLY A 3 -6.22 5.20 -7.94
N TYR A 4 -6.13 6.54 -7.97
CA TYR A 4 -4.89 7.24 -8.32
C TYR A 4 -3.78 6.97 -7.31
N GLU A 5 -4.09 7.06 -6.01
CA GLU A 5 -3.13 6.76 -4.94
C GLU A 5 -2.69 5.28 -4.97
N LEU A 6 -3.60 4.35 -5.28
CA LEU A 6 -3.26 2.94 -5.48
C LEU A 6 -2.25 2.75 -6.63
N ARG A 7 -2.42 3.50 -7.73
CA ARG A 7 -1.50 3.48 -8.87
C ARG A 7 -0.13 4.05 -8.49
N LEU A 8 -0.09 5.15 -7.73
CA LEU A 8 1.16 5.72 -7.23
C LEU A 8 1.88 4.75 -6.30
N TRP A 9 1.15 4.14 -5.36
CA TRP A 9 1.69 3.15 -4.42
C TRP A 9 2.45 2.03 -5.12
N ARG A 10 1.81 1.33 -6.09
CA ARG A 10 2.49 0.23 -6.77
C ARG A 10 3.69 0.69 -7.60
N LYS A 11 3.62 1.90 -8.19
CA LYS A 11 4.75 2.48 -8.92
C LYS A 11 5.92 2.80 -8.00
N GLY A 12 5.65 3.29 -6.79
CA GLY A 12 6.65 3.52 -5.74
C GLY A 12 7.37 2.24 -5.32
N LEU A 13 6.69 1.09 -5.40
CA LEU A 13 7.27 -0.24 -5.19
C LEU A 13 7.93 -0.85 -6.44
N GLY A 14 7.88 -0.17 -7.60
CA GLY A 14 8.38 -0.70 -8.87
C GLY A 14 7.55 -1.85 -9.43
N TRP A 15 6.28 -1.98 -9.03
CA TRP A 15 5.42 -3.11 -9.39
C TRP A 15 4.64 -2.87 -10.69
N SER A 16 4.55 -3.92 -11.51
CA SER A 16 3.58 -4.01 -12.60
C SER A 16 2.15 -4.18 -12.03
N ARG A 17 1.14 -4.00 -12.88
CA ARG A 17 -0.25 -4.25 -12.46
C ARG A 17 -0.50 -5.72 -12.12
N ASP A 18 0.11 -6.62 -12.90
CA ASP A 18 0.01 -8.06 -12.69
C ASP A 18 0.58 -8.45 -11.33
N ARG A 19 1.80 -7.96 -11.01
CA ARG A 19 2.43 -8.19 -9.70
C ARG A 19 1.60 -7.61 -8.56
N ALA A 20 1.09 -6.38 -8.71
CA ALA A 20 0.28 -5.77 -7.67
C ALA A 20 -1.05 -6.51 -7.44
N ALA A 21 -1.66 -7.04 -8.50
CA ALA A 21 -2.87 -7.86 -8.41
C ALA A 21 -2.59 -9.19 -7.69
N GLU A 22 -1.49 -9.86 -8.04
CA GLU A 22 -1.01 -11.09 -7.39
C GLU A 22 -0.75 -10.87 -5.89
N GLU A 23 -0.01 -9.83 -5.52
CA GLU A 23 0.31 -9.50 -4.13
C GLU A 23 -0.93 -9.15 -3.29
N LEU A 24 -1.94 -8.57 -3.92
CA LEU A 24 -3.24 -8.30 -3.28
C LEU A 24 -4.18 -9.50 -3.31
N GLY A 25 -3.81 -10.62 -3.95
CA GLY A 25 -4.65 -11.81 -4.07
C GLY A 25 -5.92 -11.59 -4.89
N VAL A 26 -5.89 -10.70 -5.87
CA VAL A 26 -7.04 -10.36 -6.73
C VAL A 26 -6.73 -10.59 -8.20
N CYS A 27 -7.75 -10.81 -9.01
CA CYS A 27 -7.54 -10.90 -10.46
C CYS A 27 -7.17 -9.53 -11.07
N LEU A 28 -6.40 -9.54 -12.17
CA LEU A 28 -5.95 -8.32 -12.85
C LEU A 28 -7.10 -7.38 -13.23
N ARG A 29 -8.27 -7.94 -13.59
CA ARG A 29 -9.48 -7.15 -13.90
C ARG A 29 -9.93 -6.32 -12.70
N SER A 30 -10.05 -6.93 -11.53
CA SER A 30 -10.42 -6.24 -10.29
C SER A 30 -9.39 -5.17 -9.92
N TYR A 31 -8.10 -5.47 -10.06
CA TYR A 31 -7.06 -4.48 -9.79
C TYR A 31 -7.15 -3.26 -10.71
N LYS A 32 -7.36 -3.47 -12.01
CA LYS A 32 -7.58 -2.36 -12.98
C LYS A 32 -8.81 -1.53 -12.60
N ALA A 33 -9.89 -2.17 -12.14
CA ALA A 33 -11.07 -1.46 -11.67
C ALA A 33 -10.75 -0.59 -10.44
N TYR A 34 -9.94 -1.09 -9.50
CA TYR A 34 -9.55 -0.33 -8.31
C TYR A 34 -8.70 0.90 -8.66
N GLU A 35 -7.76 0.79 -9.61
CA GLU A 35 -6.97 1.96 -10.06
C GLU A 35 -7.81 3.09 -10.69
N ASN A 36 -9.01 2.76 -11.18
CA ASN A 36 -9.90 3.71 -11.85
C ASN A 36 -11.08 4.12 -10.96
N ALA A 37 -11.15 3.63 -9.72
CA ALA A 37 -12.20 3.99 -8.79
C ALA A 37 -11.86 5.31 -8.09
N ASP A 38 -12.86 6.15 -7.87
CA ASP A 38 -12.72 7.37 -7.05
C ASP A 38 -12.29 6.99 -5.63
N LEU A 39 -12.85 5.90 -5.11
CA LEU A 39 -12.54 5.36 -3.79
C LEU A 39 -12.31 3.86 -3.87
N ILE A 40 -11.18 3.39 -3.32
CA ILE A 40 -10.93 1.96 -3.23
C ILE A 40 -11.58 1.39 -1.98
N LYS A 41 -11.90 0.09 -2.01
CA LYS A 41 -12.44 -0.61 -0.84
C LYS A 41 -11.42 -0.58 0.31
N ARG A 42 -11.92 -0.34 1.54
CA ARG A 42 -11.10 -0.24 2.76
C ARG A 42 -10.16 -1.42 2.96
N ASN A 43 -10.59 -2.65 2.66
CA ASN A 43 -9.75 -3.83 2.78
C ASN A 43 -8.53 -3.79 1.85
N ILE A 44 -8.67 -3.26 0.63
CA ILE A 44 -7.55 -3.08 -0.31
C ILE A 44 -6.59 -2.02 0.23
N ALA A 45 -7.11 -0.89 0.73
CA ALA A 45 -6.29 0.15 1.35
C ALA A 45 -5.50 -0.36 2.56
N LEU A 46 -6.08 -1.23 3.38
CA LEU A 46 -5.36 -1.84 4.51
C LEU A 46 -4.29 -2.84 4.02
N ALA A 47 -4.59 -3.63 2.98
CA ALA A 47 -3.63 -4.57 2.42
C ALA A 47 -2.39 -3.86 1.84
N THR A 48 -2.54 -2.67 1.24
CA THR A 48 -1.38 -1.91 0.74
C THR A 48 -0.44 -1.47 1.88
N VAL A 49 -0.99 -1.12 3.05
CA VAL A 49 -0.19 -0.83 4.26
C VAL A 49 0.61 -2.06 4.67
N SER A 50 -0.04 -3.21 4.82
CA SER A 50 0.62 -4.47 5.19
C SER A 50 1.72 -4.88 4.21
N LEU A 51 1.46 -4.78 2.90
CA LEU A 51 2.44 -5.11 1.85
C LEU A 51 3.64 -4.18 1.87
N THR A 52 3.41 -2.88 2.05
CA THR A 52 4.48 -1.89 2.16
C THR A 52 5.34 -2.15 3.39
N LEU A 53 4.72 -2.48 4.53
CA LEU A 53 5.46 -2.84 5.74
C LEU A 53 6.31 -4.09 5.56
N ARG A 54 5.76 -5.13 4.92
CA ARG A 54 6.53 -6.34 4.60
C ARG A 54 7.78 -6.04 3.78
N ASN A 55 7.71 -5.08 2.85
CA ASN A 55 8.86 -4.66 2.04
C ASN A 55 9.86 -3.79 2.83
N LEU A 56 9.37 -3.00 3.80
CA LEU A 56 10.20 -2.08 4.58
C LEU A 56 10.88 -2.72 5.80
N LEU A 57 10.26 -3.74 6.42
CA LEU A 57 10.79 -4.41 7.61
C LEU A 57 12.24 -4.93 7.46
N PRO A 58 12.64 -5.56 6.34
CA PRO A 58 14.04 -5.97 6.14
C PRO A 58 15.01 -4.79 6.10
N GLU A 59 14.59 -3.66 5.54
CA GLU A 59 15.39 -2.44 5.46
C GLU A 59 15.56 -1.80 6.85
N PHE A 60 14.59 -1.98 7.74
CA PHE A 60 14.68 -1.47 9.11
C PHE A 60 15.75 -2.20 9.92
N GLY A 61 15.83 -3.53 9.77
CA GLY A 61 16.90 -4.32 10.38
C GLY A 61 18.29 -3.97 9.84
N ARG A 62 18.39 -3.59 8.57
CA ARG A 62 19.66 -3.26 7.91
C ARG A 62 20.15 -1.83 8.15
N LYS A 63 19.25 -0.83 8.18
CA LYS A 63 19.60 0.60 8.18
C LYS A 63 19.53 1.29 9.55
N ARG A 64 19.31 0.56 10.65
CA ARG A 64 19.15 1.13 12.02
C ARG A 64 18.24 2.37 12.03
N MET A 65 17.09 2.29 11.36
CA MET A 65 16.13 3.40 11.46
C MET A 65 15.67 3.55 12.91
N SER A 66 15.62 4.80 13.39
CA SER A 66 15.07 5.11 14.72
C SER A 66 13.65 4.58 14.83
N GLY A 67 13.34 3.94 15.95
CA GLY A 67 11.99 3.42 16.25
C GLY A 67 10.92 4.52 16.23
N GLU A 68 11.29 5.78 16.50
CA GLU A 68 10.39 6.92 16.42
C GLU A 68 9.97 7.23 14.97
N LYS A 69 10.93 7.23 14.04
CA LYS A 69 10.66 7.43 12.61
C LYS A 69 9.81 6.30 12.03
N MET A 70 10.00 5.08 12.51
CA MET A 70 9.15 3.94 12.17
C MET A 70 7.71 4.13 12.65
N ARG A 71 7.52 4.57 13.91
CA ARG A 71 6.18 4.85 14.47
C ARG A 71 5.47 5.96 13.72
N GLN A 72 6.18 7.04 13.38
CA GLN A 72 5.62 8.14 12.60
C GLN A 72 5.16 7.68 11.21
N LEU A 73 5.99 6.88 10.52
CA LEU A 73 5.66 6.36 9.19
C LEU A 73 4.45 5.40 9.25
N LEU A 74 4.40 4.55 10.26
CA LEU A 74 3.26 3.66 10.52
C LEU A 74 1.96 4.44 10.76
N ASP A 75 1.99 5.48 11.59
CA ASP A 75 0.81 6.29 11.92
C ASP A 75 0.26 7.00 10.67
N VAL A 76 1.13 7.57 9.84
CA VAL A 76 0.72 8.19 8.56
C VAL A 76 0.08 7.16 7.63
N MET A 77 0.73 6.02 7.41
CA MET A 77 0.22 4.99 6.50
C MET A 77 -1.14 4.42 6.94
N ILE A 78 -1.32 4.20 8.26
CA ILE A 78 -2.58 3.69 8.80
C ILE A 78 -3.66 4.77 8.65
N ARG A 79 -3.37 6.03 9.00
CA ARG A 79 -4.33 7.13 8.87
C ARG A 79 -4.81 7.30 7.43
N ASP A 80 -3.92 7.26 6.45
CA ASP A 80 -4.26 7.40 5.03
C ASP A 80 -5.15 6.23 4.52
N ALA A 81 -4.94 5.03 5.08
CA ALA A 81 -5.75 3.86 4.79
C ALA A 81 -7.12 3.88 5.50
N THR A 82 -7.25 4.59 6.62
CA THR A 82 -8.48 4.62 7.44
C THR A 82 -9.34 5.88 7.27
N HIS A 83 -8.82 6.99 6.74
CA HIS A 83 -9.53 8.29 6.61
C HIS A 83 -10.55 8.35 5.46
N ASN A 84 -11.27 7.27 5.19
CA ASN A 84 -12.43 7.27 4.30
C ASN A 84 -13.57 6.49 4.94
N ALA A 85 -14.08 7.03 6.04
CA ALA A 85 -15.39 6.72 6.60
C ALA A 85 -16.29 7.94 6.45
#